data_AF-A0A0W1GQF3-F1
#
_entry.id   AF-A0A0W1GQF3-F1
#
_cell.length_a   1.000
_cell.length_b   1.000
_cell.length_c   1.000
_cell.angle_alpha   90.00
_cell.angle_beta   90.00
_cell.angle_gamma   90.00
#
_symmetry.space_group_name_H-M   'P 1'
#
loop_
_entity.id
_entity.type
_entity.pdbx_description
1 polymer ?
#
loop_
_entity_poly.entity_id
_entity_poly.type
_entity_poly.pdbx_seq_one_letter_code
_entity_poly.pdbx_strand_id
1 'polypeptide(L)'
;MALKNRIGTAVYEYDGDVITLRAELDAINALVENTGIPFYEYMTNHITDPQSMAKIFYYFQSGSDYSENEIYAAFFSDIEVWQDSQTTEKLAKVGAILMGVDYQKRIKDVKGNTKKKPEPQV
;
A
#
# COMPACT_ATOMS: atom_id res chain seq x y z
N MET A 1 -20.33 4.12 -18.53
CA MET A 1 -20.19 3.65 -17.13
C MET A 1 -18.71 3.43 -16.88
N ALA A 2 -18.06 4.26 -16.05
CA ALA A 2 -16.65 4.09 -15.74
C ALA A 2 -16.51 3.02 -14.64
N LEU A 3 -15.82 1.92 -14.95
CA LEU A 3 -15.38 0.94 -13.97
C LEU A 3 -14.47 1.65 -12.96
N LYS A 4 -15.00 1.97 -11.77
CA LYS A 4 -14.21 2.45 -10.64
C LYS A 4 -13.37 1.29 -10.12
N ASN A 5 -12.24 1.02 -10.77
CA ASN A 5 -11.26 0.02 -10.36
C ASN A 5 -10.48 0.57 -9.16
N ARG A 6 -11.11 0.54 -7.98
CA ARG A 6 -10.47 0.87 -6.70
C ARG A 6 -9.96 -0.41 -6.07
N ILE A 7 -8.65 -0.46 -5.85
CA ILE A 7 -7.97 -1.62 -5.27
C ILE A 7 -7.84 -1.45 -3.75
N GLY A 8 -7.83 -0.21 -3.23
CA GLY A 8 -7.83 0.09 -1.81
C GLY A 8 -8.00 1.58 -1.51
N THR A 9 -8.43 1.90 -0.29
CA THR A 9 -8.49 3.29 0.21
C THR A 9 -7.97 3.31 1.63
N ALA A 10 -7.03 4.21 1.91
CA ALA A 10 -6.55 4.52 3.25
C ALA A 10 -6.75 6.01 3.50
N VAL A 11 -7.16 6.37 4.71
CA VAL A 11 -7.32 7.77 5.14
C VAL A 11 -6.45 7.93 6.36
N TYR A 12 -5.54 8.89 6.31
CA TYR A 12 -4.69 9.26 7.44
C TYR A 12 -5.06 10.68 7.84
N GLU A 13 -5.37 10.86 9.12
CA GLU A 13 -5.69 12.15 9.72
C GLU A 13 -4.63 12.46 10.76
N TYR A 14 -4.00 13.63 10.65
CA TYR A 14 -2.97 14.09 11.58
C TYR A 14 -3.10 15.61 11.76
N ASP A 15 -3.30 16.05 13.01
CA ASP A 15 -3.42 17.46 13.40
C ASP A 15 -4.42 18.30 12.58
N GLY A 16 -5.53 17.68 12.17
CA GLY A 16 -6.60 18.33 11.38
C GLY A 16 -6.39 18.32 9.86
N ASP A 17 -5.22 17.87 9.40
CA ASP A 17 -4.95 17.61 7.98
C ASP A 17 -5.26 16.15 7.63
N VAL A 18 -5.84 15.95 6.44
CA VAL A 18 -6.27 14.63 5.97
C VAL A 18 -5.60 14.33 4.63
N ILE A 19 -4.83 13.25 4.59
CA ILE A 19 -4.40 12.64 3.33
C ILE A 19 -5.23 11.39 3.07
N THR A 20 -5.87 11.35 1.91
CA THR A 20 -6.58 10.17 1.44
C THR A 20 -5.75 9.51 0.36
N LEU A 21 -5.33 8.27 0.59
CA LEU A 21 -4.65 7.46 -0.40
C LEU A 21 -5.64 6.53 -1.08
N ARG A 22 -5.66 6.54 -2.41
CA ARG A 22 -6.48 5.67 -3.24
C ARG A 22 -5.59 4.96 -4.26
N ALA A 23 -5.54 3.63 -4.15
CA ALA A 23 -4.93 2.79 -5.17
C ALA A 23 -5.91 2.65 -6.35
N GLU A 24 -5.93 3.67 -7.21
CA GLU A 24 -6.66 3.68 -8.48
C GLU A 24 -5.71 3.28 -9.62
N LEU A 25 -6.24 2.68 -10.69
CA LEU A 25 -5.40 2.23 -11.81
C LEU A 25 -4.57 3.35 -12.44
N ASP A 26 -5.12 4.56 -12.50
CA ASP A 26 -4.41 5.71 -13.08
C ASP A 26 -3.20 6.11 -12.22
N ALA A 27 -3.32 6.04 -10.90
CA ALA A 27 -2.22 6.28 -9.96
C ALA A 27 -1.14 5.20 -10.07
N ILE A 28 -1.55 3.93 -10.23
CA ILE A 28 -0.62 2.82 -10.44
C ILE A 28 0.13 2.99 -11.77
N ASN A 29 -0.58 3.32 -12.84
CA ASN A 29 0.02 3.52 -14.15
C ASN A 29 0.99 4.71 -14.13
N ALA A 30 0.63 5.82 -13.49
CA ALA A 30 1.51 6.99 -13.34
C ALA A 30 2.80 6.65 -12.59
N LEU A 31 2.72 5.84 -11.52
CA LEU A 31 3.90 5.35 -10.80
C LEU A 31 4.79 4.47 -11.71
N VAL A 32 4.20 3.55 -12.47
CA VAL A 32 4.93 2.67 -13.41
C VAL A 32 5.59 3.47 -14.53
N GLU A 33 4.89 4.45 -15.10
CA GLU A 33 5.42 5.32 -16.16
C GLU A 33 6.57 6.19 -15.64
N ASN A 34 6.46 6.72 -14.42
CA ASN A 34 7.51 7.55 -13.83
C ASN A 34 8.77 6.76 -13.45
N THR A 35 8.60 5.53 -12.96
CA THR A 35 9.71 4.73 -12.44
C THR A 35 10.29 3.78 -13.50
N GLY A 36 9.52 3.43 -14.53
CA GLY A 36 9.85 2.38 -15.50
C GLY A 36 9.75 0.97 -14.93
N ILE A 37 9.28 0.81 -13.68
CA ILE A 37 9.25 -0.46 -12.95
C ILE A 37 7.81 -0.92 -12.82
N PRO A 38 7.48 -2.19 -13.16
CA PRO A 38 6.14 -2.74 -12.94
C PRO A 38 5.70 -2.63 -11.49
N PHE A 39 4.43 -2.29 -11.25
CA PHE A 39 3.91 -2.03 -9.90
C PHE A 39 4.23 -3.14 -8.89
N TYR A 40 4.00 -4.40 -9.26
CA TYR A 40 4.30 -5.55 -8.39
C TYR A 40 5.79 -5.64 -8.01
N GLU A 41 6.68 -5.32 -8.95
CA GLU A 41 8.12 -5.34 -8.72
C GLU A 41 8.56 -4.17 -7.84
N TYR A 42 7.99 -2.98 -8.09
CA TYR A 42 8.19 -1.80 -7.26
C TYR A 42 7.78 -2.09 -5.80
N MET A 43 6.61 -2.67 -5.65
CA MET A 43 6.03 -3.05 -4.38
C MET A 43 6.85 -4.10 -3.61
N THR A 44 7.52 -5.02 -4.32
CA THR A 44 8.30 -6.09 -3.68
C THR A 44 9.70 -5.61 -3.29
N ASN A 45 10.30 -4.76 -4.12
CA ASN A 45 11.72 -4.43 -4.02
C ASN A 45 12.00 -3.05 -3.42
N HIS A 46 11.01 -2.15 -3.39
CA HIS A 46 11.22 -0.74 -3.03
C HIS A 46 10.40 -0.26 -1.83
N ILE A 47 9.42 -1.00 -1.30
CA ILE A 47 8.73 -0.59 -0.05
C ILE A 47 9.68 -0.63 1.17
N THR A 48 10.87 -1.20 1.02
CA THR A 48 11.90 -1.23 2.06
C THR A 48 12.53 0.12 2.34
N ASP A 49 12.27 1.17 1.57
CA ASP A 49 12.79 2.50 1.88
C ASP A 49 11.66 3.52 2.04
N PRO A 50 11.72 4.38 3.07
CA PRO A 50 10.66 5.34 3.35
C PRO A 50 10.45 6.34 2.20
N GLN A 51 11.46 6.57 1.37
CA GLN A 51 11.37 7.47 0.22
C GLN A 51 10.53 6.88 -0.91
N SER A 52 10.71 5.60 -1.22
CA SER A 52 9.86 4.85 -2.15
C SER A 52 8.44 4.69 -1.62
N MET A 53 8.24 4.56 -0.31
CA MET A 53 6.90 4.58 0.28
C MET A 53 6.24 5.95 0.14
N ALA A 54 6.98 7.04 0.40
CA ALA A 54 6.51 8.41 0.19
C ALA A 54 6.13 8.65 -1.28
N LYS A 55 6.90 8.12 -2.23
CA LYS A 55 6.57 8.15 -3.65
C LYS A 55 5.26 7.44 -3.98
N ILE A 56 5.00 6.25 -3.41
CA ILE A 56 3.70 5.57 -3.58
C ILE A 56 2.56 6.46 -3.04
N PHE A 57 2.76 7.04 -1.86
CA PHE A 57 1.76 7.90 -1.21
C PHE A 57 1.49 9.16 -2.04
N TYR A 58 2.52 9.75 -2.65
CA TYR A 58 2.41 10.87 -3.56
C TYR A 58 1.52 10.57 -4.77
N TYR A 59 1.72 9.42 -5.44
CA TYR A 59 0.89 9.04 -6.59
C TYR A 59 -0.52 8.63 -6.18
N PHE A 60 -0.68 8.07 -4.98
CA PHE A 60 -1.97 7.55 -4.51
C PHE A 60 -2.80 8.63 -3.81
N GLN A 61 -2.26 9.81 -3.52
CA GLN A 61 -3.01 10.86 -2.86
C GLN A 61 -4.22 11.29 -3.70
N SER A 62 -5.32 11.58 -3.02
CA SER A 62 -6.59 11.93 -3.67
C SER A 62 -7.28 13.02 -2.87
N GLY A 63 -7.51 14.16 -3.53
CA GLY A 63 -8.13 15.33 -2.89
C GLY A 63 -7.15 16.20 -2.08
N SER A 64 -5.85 15.90 -2.18
CA SER A 64 -4.74 16.70 -1.64
C SER A 64 -3.68 16.91 -2.73
N ASP A 65 -2.84 17.94 -2.57
CA ASP A 65 -1.76 18.31 -3.49
C ASP A 65 -0.44 18.50 -2.72
N TYR A 66 -0.09 17.49 -1.92
CA TYR A 66 1.15 17.48 -1.15
C TYR A 66 2.30 16.98 -2.04
N SER A 67 3.46 17.59 -1.92
CA SER A 67 4.69 17.11 -2.56
C SER A 67 5.20 15.81 -1.91
N GLU A 68 6.02 15.05 -2.65
CA GLU A 68 6.69 13.85 -2.12
C GLU A 68 7.49 14.14 -0.84
N ASN A 69 8.11 15.33 -0.75
CA ASN A 69 8.88 15.75 0.43
C ASN A 69 7.99 16.06 1.63
N GLU A 70 6.83 16.68 1.43
CA GLU A 70 5.87 16.94 2.51
C GLU A 70 5.28 15.62 3.05
N ILE A 71 4.98 14.68 2.15
CA ILE A 71 4.54 13.34 2.53
C ILE A 71 5.66 12.61 3.27
N TYR A 72 6.91 12.71 2.80
CA TYR A 72 8.06 12.14 3.50
C TYR A 72 8.20 12.71 4.92
N ALA A 73 8.11 14.03 5.06
CA ALA A 73 8.20 14.70 6.35
C ALA A 73 7.05 14.30 7.28
N ALA A 74 5.81 14.28 6.81
CA ALA A 74 4.64 13.99 7.63
C ALA A 74 4.59 12.53 8.09
N PHE A 75 4.98 11.58 7.24
CA PHE A 75 4.79 10.15 7.52
C PHE A 75 6.06 9.41 7.90
N PHE A 76 7.24 9.92 7.57
CA PHE A 76 8.46 9.12 7.61
C PHE A 76 9.69 9.82 8.22
N SER A 77 9.69 11.14 8.47
CA SER A 77 10.89 11.84 8.97
C SER A 77 11.33 11.42 10.37
N ASP A 78 10.38 11.12 11.25
CA ASP A 78 10.64 10.85 12.68
C ASP A 78 10.64 9.36 13.01
N ILE A 79 10.52 8.50 12.00
CA ILE A 79 10.48 7.06 12.22
C ILE A 79 11.93 6.54 12.31
N GLU A 80 12.50 6.58 13.53
CA GLU A 80 13.78 5.94 13.88
C GLU A 80 13.81 4.45 13.49
N VAL A 81 12.64 3.83 13.42
CA VAL A 81 12.41 2.45 13.00
C VAL A 81 12.94 2.14 11.59
N TRP A 82 13.05 3.13 10.69
CA TRP A 82 13.65 2.91 9.36
C TRP A 82 15.17 2.76 9.39
N GLN A 83 15.82 3.16 10.48
CA GLN A 83 17.27 2.95 10.67
C GLN A 83 17.60 1.51 11.07
N ASP A 84 16.62 0.73 11.54
CA ASP A 84 16.76 -0.69 11.85
C ASP A 84 16.37 -1.59 10.66
N SER A 85 17.37 -2.23 10.05
CA SER A 85 17.19 -3.08 8.87
C SER A 85 16.22 -4.24 9.08
N GLN A 86 16.12 -4.80 10.30
CA GLN A 86 15.17 -5.87 10.60
C GLN A 86 13.73 -5.39 10.63
N THR A 87 13.48 -4.17 11.11
CA THR A 87 12.13 -3.62 11.16
C THR A 87 11.67 -3.11 9.80
N THR A 88 12.59 -2.56 9.02
CA THR A 88 12.38 -2.20 7.61
C THR A 88 11.92 -3.38 6.76
N GLU A 89 12.55 -4.56 6.90
CA GLU A 89 12.13 -5.76 6.17
C GLU A 89 10.72 -6.25 6.57
N LYS A 90 10.37 -6.12 7.86
CA LYS A 90 9.03 -6.46 8.36
C LYS A 90 7.97 -5.49 7.84
N LEU A 91 8.27 -4.20 7.80
CA LEU A 91 7.37 -3.16 7.27
C LEU A 91 7.12 -3.35 5.78
N ALA A 92 8.16 -3.67 4.99
CA ALA A 92 8.01 -3.99 3.57
C ALA A 92 7.08 -5.19 3.34
N LYS A 93 7.26 -6.26 4.14
CA LYS A 93 6.37 -7.43 4.10
C LYS A 93 4.92 -7.05 4.45
N VAL A 94 4.70 -6.24 5.48
CA VAL A 94 3.35 -5.80 5.87
C VAL A 94 2.72 -4.91 4.80
N GLY A 95 3.47 -3.96 4.23
CA GLY A 95 3.00 -3.08 3.16
C GLY A 95 2.60 -3.85 1.91
N ALA A 96 3.43 -4.80 1.48
CA ALA A 96 3.12 -5.68 0.35
C ALA A 96 1.85 -6.52 0.59
N ILE A 97 1.62 -7.00 1.83
CA ILE A 97 0.40 -7.74 2.20
C ILE A 97 -0.83 -6.85 2.12
N LEU A 98 -0.78 -5.65 2.71
CA LEU A 98 -1.91 -4.72 2.75
C LEU A 98 -2.32 -4.25 1.36
N MET A 99 -1.35 -4.08 0.47
CA MET A 99 -1.60 -3.72 -0.94
C MET A 99 -1.93 -4.92 -1.83
N GLY A 100 -2.04 -6.12 -1.26
CA GLY A 100 -2.56 -7.29 -1.96
C GLY A 100 -1.59 -7.91 -2.98
N VAL A 101 -0.28 -7.66 -2.85
CA VAL A 101 0.77 -8.22 -3.73
C VAL A 101 0.65 -9.75 -3.81
N ASP A 102 0.41 -10.40 -2.68
CA ASP A 102 0.20 -11.85 -2.57
C ASP A 102 -1.27 -12.28 -2.44
N TYR A 103 -2.23 -11.42 -2.78
CA TYR A 103 -3.66 -11.66 -2.52
C TYR A 103 -4.15 -13.02 -3.06
N GLN A 104 -3.79 -13.35 -4.31
CA GLN A 104 -4.19 -14.60 -4.96
C GLN A 104 -3.61 -15.85 -4.28
N LYS A 105 -2.39 -15.75 -3.74
CA LYS A 105 -1.73 -16.85 -3.02
C LYS A 105 -2.36 -17.03 -1.64
N ARG A 106 -2.55 -15.93 -0.90
CA ARG A 106 -3.13 -15.96 0.46
C ARG A 106 -4.60 -16.38 0.47
N ILE A 107 -5.40 -15.97 -0.52
CA ILE A 107 -6.79 -16.45 -0.63
C ILE A 107 -6.86 -17.96 -0.93
N LYS A 108 -5.93 -18.51 -1.72
CA LYS A 108 -5.88 -19.95 -1.98
C LYS A 108 -5.54 -20.72 -0.69
N ASP A 109 -4.62 -20.21 0.11
CA ASP A 109 -4.24 -20.82 1.40
C ASP A 109 -5.40 -20.81 2.40
N VAL A 110 -6.19 -19.72 2.45
CA VAL A 110 -7.38 -19.64 3.31
C VAL A 110 -8.51 -20.54 2.78
N LYS A 111 -8.75 -20.59 1.46
CA LYS A 111 -9.76 -21.48 0.86
C LYS A 111 -9.41 -22.96 1.03
N GLY A 112 -8.13 -23.32 1.02
CA GLY A 112 -7.65 -24.67 1.32
C GLY A 112 -7.82 -25.08 2.79
N ASN A 113 -7.97 -24.11 3.71
CA ASN A 113 -8.10 -24.35 5.15
C ASN A 113 -9.54 -24.16 5.69
N THR A 114 -10.52 -23.88 4.82
CA THR A 114 -11.93 -23.96 5.18
C THR A 114 -12.36 -25.43 5.33
N LYS A 115 -12.12 -25.99 6.52
CA LYS A 115 -12.97 -27.09 7.00
C LYS A 115 -14.42 -26.62 6.93
N LYS A 116 -15.25 -27.48 6.33
CA LYS A 116 -16.70 -27.37 6.15
C LYS A 116 -17.37 -26.53 7.25
N LYS A 117 -18.22 -25.59 6.82
CA LYS A 117 -19.26 -25.00 7.69
C LYS A 117 -19.91 -26.13 8.50
N PRO A 118 -20.04 -26.04 9.84
CA PRO A 118 -20.96 -26.91 10.54
C PRO A 118 -22.35 -26.64 9.98
N GLU A 119 -23.04 -27.70 9.54
CA GLU A 119 -24.45 -27.63 9.15
C GLU A 119 -25.26 -27.08 10.33
N PRO A 120 -26.23 -26.20 10.10
CA PRO A 120 -27.16 -25.82 11.16
C PRO A 120 -27.94 -27.07 11.56
N GLN A 121 -27.79 -27.48 12.83
CA GLN A 121 -28.65 -28.51 13.41
C GLN A 121 -30.06 -27.93 13.46
N VAL A 122 -30.97 -28.55 12.72
CA VAL A 122 -32.42 -28.32 12.76
C VAL A 122 -33.00 -29.04 13.96
#